data_AF-A0A0M7MGQ9-F1
#
_entry.id   AF-A0A0M7MGQ9-F1
#
_cell.length_a   1.000
_cell.length_b   1.000
_cell.length_c   1.000
_cell.angle_alpha   90.00
_cell.angle_beta   90.00
_cell.angle_gamma   90.00
#
_symmetry.space_group_name_H-M   'P 1'
#
loop_
_entity.id
_entity.type
_entity.pdbx_description
1 polymer ?
#
loop_
_entity_poly.entity_id
_entity_poly.type
_entity_poly.pdbx_seq_one_letter_code
_entity_poly.pdbx_strand_id
1 'polypeptide(L)' 'MNDDPLAAVYAARLTHLRKIAEAEGGQDALARRLGVGQPYVSQLIGKNPERNISERTARRIERQLKLPVGMLDLAPAGV' A
#
# COMPACT_ATOMS: atom_id res chain seq x y z
N MET A 1 9.77 20.78 -10.39
CA MET A 1 8.85 19.92 -9.63
C MET A 1 8.64 18.68 -10.48
N ASN A 2 8.78 17.47 -9.93
CA ASN A 2 8.37 16.27 -10.66
C ASN A 2 6.85 16.25 -10.61
N ASP A 3 6.21 16.86 -11.61
CA ASP A 3 4.76 16.79 -11.83
C ASP A 3 4.41 15.40 -12.34
N ASP A 4 4.63 14.38 -11.52
CA ASP A 4 4.16 13.03 -11.80
C ASP A 4 2.62 13.06 -11.70
N PRO A 5 1.89 12.89 -12.82
CA PRO A 5 0.44 12.96 -12.83
C PRO A 5 -0.22 11.86 -11.97
N LEU A 6 0.54 10.84 -11.55
CA LEU A 6 0.09 9.75 -10.70
C LEU A 6 0.48 9.91 -9.23
N ALA A 7 1.11 11.03 -8.84
CA ALA A 7 1.54 11.27 -7.46
C ALA A 7 0.39 11.10 -6.45
N ALA A 8 -0.80 11.61 -6.77
CA ALA A 8 -1.99 11.47 -5.95
C ALA A 8 -2.41 9.99 -5.77
N VAL A 9 -2.31 9.18 -6.83
CA VAL A 9 -2.64 7.75 -6.80
C VAL A 9 -1.63 6.98 -5.95
N TYR A 10 -0.33 7.29 -6.08
CA TYR A 10 0.69 6.66 -5.23
C TYR A 10 0.51 7.01 -3.75
N ALA A 11 0.17 8.26 -3.45
CA ALA A 11 -0.13 8.69 -2.09
C ALA A 11 -1.38 7.99 -1.52
N ALA A 12 -2.43 7.81 -2.33
CA ALA A 12 -3.64 7.08 -1.93
C ALA A 12 -3.32 5.62 -1.59
N ARG A 13 -2.60 4.92 -2.47
CA ARG A 13 -2.17 3.52 -2.26
C ARG A 13 -1.34 3.36 -0.99
N LEU A 14 -0.37 4.25 -0.79
CA LEU A 14 0.48 4.27 0.41
C LEU A 14 -0.39 4.42 1.67
N THR A 15 -1.30 5.39 1.67
CA THR A 15 -2.15 5.70 2.82
C THR A 15 -3.10 4.55 3.14
N HIS A 16 -3.76 3.98 2.13
CA HIS A 16 -4.65 2.84 2.36
C HIS A 16 -3.91 1.60 2.86
N LEU A 17 -2.75 1.29 2.28
CA LEU A 17 -1.99 0.13 2.72
C LEU A 17 -1.44 0.29 4.14
N ARG A 18 -1.10 1.52 4.57
CA ARG A 18 -0.78 1.82 5.98
C ARG A 18 -1.97 1.58 6.90
N LYS A 19 -3.17 2.06 6.55
CA LYS A 19 -4.40 1.80 7.34
C LYS A 19 -4.69 0.31 7.46
N ILE A 20 -4.50 -0.46 6.38
CA ILE A 20 -4.64 -1.92 6.42
C ILE A 20 -3.59 -2.53 7.36
N ALA A 21 -2.33 -2.12 7.26
CA ALA A 21 -1.29 -2.62 8.15
C ALA A 21 -1.61 -2.33 9.62
N GLU A 22 -2.06 -1.13 9.95
CA GLU A 22 -2.49 -0.75 11.30
C GLU A 22 -3.64 -1.63 11.80
N ALA A 23 -4.67 -1.84 10.98
CA ALA A 23 -5.80 -2.70 11.32
C ALA A 23 -5.41 -4.18 11.49
N GLU A 24 -4.36 -4.64 10.83
CA GLU A 24 -3.83 -6.01 10.94
C GLU A 24 -2.86 -6.20 12.11
N GLY A 25 -2.52 -5.16 12.85
CA GLY A 25 -1.56 -5.22 13.97
C GLY A 25 -0.12 -4.88 13.59
N GLY A 26 0.08 -4.19 12.47
CA GLY A 26 1.35 -3.61 12.02
C GLY A 26 1.93 -4.24 10.76
N GLN A 27 3.10 -3.75 10.36
CA GLN A 27 3.77 -4.15 9.12
C GLN A 27 4.16 -5.64 9.10
N ASP A 28 4.52 -6.21 10.24
CA ASP A 28 4.90 -7.63 10.35
C ASP A 28 3.71 -8.55 10.09
N ALA A 29 2.53 -8.18 10.59
CA ALA A 29 1.30 -8.93 10.36
C ALA A 29 0.90 -8.88 8.88
N LEU A 30 0.96 -7.68 8.28
CA LEU A 30 0.73 -7.50 6.85
C LEU A 30 1.72 -8.31 6.00
N ALA A 31 3.01 -8.31 6.36
CA ALA A 31 4.04 -9.07 5.65
C ALA A 31 3.73 -10.57 5.65
N ARG A 32 3.36 -11.13 6.82
CA ARG A 32 2.92 -12.52 6.94
C ARG A 32 1.70 -12.83 6.07
N ARG A 33 0.70 -11.94 6.07
CA ARG A 33 -0.53 -12.11 5.27
C ARG A 33 -0.26 -12.05 3.77
N LEU A 34 0.69 -11.22 3.35
CA LEU A 34 1.11 -11.10 1.94
C LEU A 34 2.10 -12.20 1.51
N GLY A 35 2.62 -13.00 2.44
CA GLY A 35 3.64 -14.02 2.16
C GLY A 35 4.96 -13.40 1.67
N VAL A 36 5.32 -12.23 2.20
CA VAL A 36 6.55 -11.49 1.85
C VAL A 36 7.35 -11.15 3.09
N GLY A 37 8.61 -10.77 2.92
CA GLY A 37 9.45 -10.32 4.04
C GLY A 37 9.02 -8.96 4.59
N GLN A 38 9.20 -8.75 5.89
CA GLN A 38 9.03 -7.45 6.55
C GLN A 38 9.80 -6.30 5.84
N PRO A 39 11.05 -6.49 5.37
CA PRO A 39 11.77 -5.44 4.65
C PRO A 39 11.06 -4.96 3.39
N TYR A 40 10.36 -5.86 2.68
CA TYR A 40 9.59 -5.50 1.50
C TYR A 40 8.42 -4.58 1.86
N VAL A 41 7.70 -4.89 2.95
CA VAL A 41 6.60 -4.03 3.44
C VAL A 41 7.14 -2.70 3.94
N SER A 42 8.27 -2.68 4.65
CA SER A 42 8.94 -1.45 5.10
C SER A 42 9.33 -0.54 3.92
N GLN A 43 9.85 -1.10 2.83
CA GLN A 43 10.18 -0.34 1.62
C GLN A 43 8.94 0.25 0.92
N LEU A 44 7.76 -0.35 1.09
CA LEU A 44 6.51 0.14 0.50
C LEU A 44 5.80 1.16 1.39
N ILE A 45 5.73 0.93 2.71
CA ILE A 45 4.85 1.69 3.62
C ILE A 45 5.54 2.20 4.90
N GLY A 46 6.85 1.98 5.05
CA GLY A 46 7.67 2.46 6.15
C GLY A 46 7.71 3.97 6.28
N LYS A 47 8.44 4.47 7.29
CA LYS A 47 8.57 5.92 7.57
C LYS A 47 9.06 6.69 6.33
N ASN A 48 10.06 6.14 5.65
CA ASN A 48 10.60 6.63 4.39
C ASN A 48 10.49 5.51 3.35
N PRO A 49 9.37 5.40 2.62
CA PRO A 49 9.22 4.35 1.63
C PRO A 49 10.20 4.56 0.48
N GLU A 50 10.93 3.52 0.12
CA GLU A 50 11.92 3.51 -0.96
C GLU A 50 11.30 3.16 -2.32
N ARG A 51 10.08 2.59 -2.30
CA ARG A 51 9.40 2.09 -3.50
C ARG A 51 7.98 2.62 -3.59
N ASN A 52 7.61 3.06 -4.80
CA ASN A 52 6.21 3.35 -5.11
C ASN A 52 5.39 2.06 -5.26
N ILE A 53 4.12 2.15 -4.85
CA ILE A 53 3.14 1.10 -5.10
C ILE A 53 2.60 1.32 -6.53
N SER A 54 3.29 0.73 -7.51
CA SER A 54 2.83 0.72 -8.91
C SER A 54 1.50 0.00 -9.07
N GLU A 55 0.82 0.18 -10.20
CA GLU A 55 -0.47 -0.48 -10.45
C GLU A 55 -0.35 -2.00 -10.33
N ARG A 56 0.68 -2.58 -10.95
CA ARG A 56 0.95 -4.03 -10.85
C ARG A 56 1.12 -4.48 -9.40
N THR A 57 1.80 -3.70 -8.56
CA THR A 57 1.99 -4.00 -7.14
C THR A 57 0.67 -3.87 -6.39
N ALA A 58 -0.10 -2.81 -6.62
CA ALA A 58 -1.42 -2.60 -6.02
C ALA A 58 -2.36 -3.77 -6.32
N ARG A 59 -2.50 -4.15 -7.60
CA ARG A 59 -3.36 -5.27 -8.05
C ARG A 59 -2.90 -6.62 -7.50
N ARG A 60 -1.60 -6.80 -7.25
CA ARG A 60 -1.09 -8.00 -6.58
C ARG A 60 -1.52 -8.02 -5.12
N ILE A 61 -1.32 -6.92 -4.41
CA ILE A 61 -1.67 -6.78 -2.99
C ILE A 61 -3.18 -6.95 -2.80
N GLU A 62 -4.02 -6.29 -3.60
CA GLU A 62 -5.48 -6.41 -3.57
C GLU A 62 -5.91 -7.88 -3.69
N ARG A 63 -5.35 -8.62 -4.65
CA ARG A 63 -5.63 -10.05 -4.81
C ARG A 63 -5.21 -10.88 -3.61
N GLN A 64 -4.02 -10.65 -3.05
CA GLN A 64 -3.52 -11.39 -1.88
C GLN A 64 -4.35 -11.11 -0.62
N LEU A 65 -4.83 -9.86 -0.47
CA LEU A 65 -5.65 -9.45 0.65
C LEU A 65 -7.15 -9.73 0.44
N LYS A 66 -7.55 -10.22 -0.74
CA LYS A 66 -8.94 -10.43 -1.18
C LYS A 66 -9.78 -9.13 -1.16
N LEU A 67 -9.16 -8.02 -1.53
CA LEU A 67 -9.81 -6.73 -1.68
C LEU A 67 -10.39 -6.57 -3.09
N PRO A 68 -11.45 -5.76 -3.26
CA PRO A 68 -11.88 -5.33 -4.58
C PRO A 68 -10.75 -4.67 -5.37
N VAL A 69 -10.74 -4.90 -6.68
CA VAL A 69 -9.80 -4.22 -7.58
C VAL A 69 -10.07 -2.71 -7.53
N GLY A 70 -9.02 -1.93 -7.31
CA GLY A 70 -9.12 -0.47 -7.22
C GLY A 70 -9.24 0.06 -5.80
N MET A 71 -9.39 -0.81 -4.80
CA MET A 71 -9.55 -0.39 -3.41
C MET A 71 -8.38 0.46 -2.91
N LEU A 72 -7.14 0.14 -3.33
CA LEU A 72 -5.97 0.92 -2.93
C LEU A 72 -5.88 2.28 -3.66
N ASP A 73 -6.56 2.43 -4.80
CA ASP A 73 -6.55 3.66 -5.59
C ASP A 73 -7.56 4.70 -5.08
N LEU A 74 -8.53 4.28 -4.28
CA LEU A 74 -9.52 5.16 -3.70
C LEU A 74 -8.83 6.18 -2.79
N ALA A 75 -9.12 7.46 -2.99
CA ALA A 75 -8.73 8.48 -2.05
C ALA A 75 -9.27 8.06 -0.66
N PRO A 76 -8.47 8.13 0.41
CA PRO A 76 -8.98 7.83 1.74
C PRO A 76 -10.15 8.77 1.98
N ALA A 77 -11.37 8.21 2.09
CA ALA A 77 -12.54 8.99 2.44
C ALA A 77 -12.18 9.77 3.71
N GLY A 78 -12.28 11.09 3.63
CA GLY A 78 -12.01 11.97 4.76
C GLY A 78 -12.85 11.50 5.95
N VAL A 79 -12.16 11.22 7.05
CA VAL A 79 -12.74 11.23 8.39
C VAL A 79 -12.59 12.64 8.94
#